data_AF-A0A815AWH6-F1
#
_entry.id   AF-A0A815AWH6-F1
#
_cell.length_a   1.000
_cell.length_b   1.000
_cell.length_c   1.000
_cell.angle_alpha   90.00
_cell.angle_beta   90.00
_cell.angle_gamma   90.00
#
_symmetry.space_group_name_H-M   'P 1'
#
loop_
_entity.id
_entity.type
_entity.pdbx_description
1 polymer ?
#
loop_
_entity_poly.entity_id
_entity_poly.type
_entity_poly.pdbx_seq_one_letter_code
_entity_poly.pdbx_strand_id
1 'polypeptide(L)'
;MKCYFATKKDYIFKNVEVLIYVFDVQSQELDKDLHYYQSCLESIIQYSCKARIFCLIHKMDLISADMRATVIAERENILKDISKPLQCSYFPTSYMG
;
A
#
# COMPACT_ATOMS: atom_id res chain seq x y z
N MET A 1 11.15 1.26 13.71
CA MET A 1 10.31 0.10 14.13
C MET A 1 10.72 -1.11 13.30
N LYS A 2 11.56 -2.04 13.82
CA LYS A 2 12.10 -3.18 13.03
C LYS A 2 11.63 -4.58 13.50
N CYS A 3 11.01 -4.70 14.67
CA CYS A 3 10.85 -6.01 15.33
C CYS A 3 9.48 -6.71 15.18
N TYR A 4 8.52 -6.17 14.43
CA TYR A 4 7.21 -6.83 14.25
C TYR A 4 7.20 -7.88 13.13
N PHE A 5 8.00 -7.68 12.08
CA PHE A 5 7.97 -8.53 10.88
C PHE A 5 8.83 -9.80 10.98
N ALA A 6 9.84 -9.85 11.85
CA ALA A 6 10.78 -10.98 11.85
C ALA A 6 10.28 -12.20 12.65
N THR A 7 9.49 -12.02 13.71
CA THR A 7 9.19 -13.10 14.67
C THR A 7 7.71 -13.48 14.75
N LYS A 8 6.81 -12.77 14.06
CA LYS A 8 5.35 -13.01 14.10
C LYS A 8 4.62 -12.89 12.76
N LYS A 9 5.33 -12.98 11.63
CA LYS A 9 4.70 -12.90 10.29
C LYS A 9 3.51 -13.88 10.15
N ASP A 10 3.67 -15.12 10.59
CA ASP A 10 2.59 -16.12 10.55
C ASP A 10 1.34 -15.70 11.33
N TYR A 11 1.49 -15.03 12.47
CA TYR A 11 0.34 -14.62 13.29
C TYR A 11 -0.36 -13.39 12.69
N ILE A 12 0.40 -12.46 12.12
CA ILE A 12 -0.12 -11.21 11.55
C ILE A 12 -0.89 -11.47 10.26
N PHE A 13 -0.42 -12.39 9.43
CA PHE A 13 -0.96 -12.62 8.09
C PHE A 13 -1.93 -13.81 7.99
N LYS A 14 -2.22 -14.52 9.08
CA LYS A 14 -3.25 -15.57 9.12
C LYS A 14 -4.63 -14.97 9.36
N ASN A 15 -5.64 -15.52 8.67
CA ASN A 15 -7.05 -15.11 8.80
C ASN A 15 -7.29 -13.62 8.54
N VAL A 16 -6.52 -13.03 7.62
CA VAL A 16 -6.70 -11.64 7.21
C VAL A 16 -7.81 -11.59 6.16
N GLU A 17 -8.87 -10.85 6.45
CA GLU A 17 -9.95 -10.54 5.51
C GLU A 17 -9.64 -9.31 4.65
N VAL A 18 -8.91 -8.34 5.23
CA VAL A 18 -8.62 -7.05 4.61
C VAL A 18 -7.21 -6.58 4.98
N LEU A 19 -6.43 -6.19 3.98
CA LEU A 19 -5.18 -5.44 4.13
C LEU A 19 -5.41 -3.99 3.67
N ILE A 20 -5.13 -3.03 4.54
CA ILE A 20 -5.09 -1.61 4.19
C ILE A 20 -3.63 -1.14 4.32
N TYR A 21 -3.03 -0.70 3.22
CA TYR A 21 -1.68 -0.13 3.21
C TYR A 21 -1.74 1.35 2.88
N VAL A 22 -1.00 2.17 3.63
CA VAL A 22 -1.02 3.63 3.50
C VAL A 22 0.32 4.10 2.98
N PHE A 23 0.32 4.74 1.81
CA PHE A 23 1.46 5.39 1.20
C PHE A 23 1.42 6.88 1.48
N ASP A 24 2.51 7.45 1.98
CA ASP A 24 2.66 8.90 2.07
C ASP A 24 3.08 9.44 0.71
N VAL A 25 2.30 10.36 0.12
CA VAL A 25 2.60 10.93 -1.20
C VAL A 25 3.95 11.66 -1.25
N GLN A 26 4.43 12.17 -0.10
CA GLN A 26 5.70 12.87 0.04
C GLN A 26 6.86 11.96 0.45
N SER A 27 6.67 10.64 0.52
CA SER A 27 7.75 9.73 0.89
C SER A 27 8.95 9.91 -0.04
N GLN A 28 10.10 10.26 0.57
CA GLN A 28 11.39 10.34 -0.11
C GLN A 28 12.04 8.96 -0.27
N GLU A 29 11.53 7.95 0.43
CA GLU A 29 12.05 6.58 0.45
C GLU A 29 11.10 5.60 -0.24
N LEU A 30 10.48 6.03 -1.34
CA LEU A 30 9.46 5.27 -2.06
C LEU A 30 9.88 3.81 -2.33
N ASP A 31 11.10 3.57 -2.81
CA ASP A 31 11.57 2.22 -3.13
C ASP A 31 11.56 1.30 -1.90
N LYS A 32 11.87 1.83 -0.71
CA LYS A 32 11.80 1.07 0.54
C LYS A 32 10.35 0.78 0.89
N ASP A 33 9.46 1.76 0.77
CA ASP A 33 8.03 1.57 1.03
C ASP A 33 7.42 0.53 0.11
N LEU A 34 7.79 0.53 -1.16
CA LEU A 34 7.37 -0.45 -2.15
C LEU A 34 7.90 -1.86 -1.81
N HIS A 35 9.15 -1.97 -1.36
CA HIS A 35 9.71 -3.26 -0.93
C HIS A 35 9.01 -3.83 0.31
N TYR A 36 8.67 -2.97 1.29
CA TYR A 36 7.87 -3.38 2.44
C TYR A 36 6.46 -3.80 2.05
N TYR A 37 5.83 -3.04 1.15
CA TYR A 37 4.51 -3.38 0.61
C TYR A 37 4.53 -4.75 -0.09
N GLN A 38 5.50 -4.99 -0.97
CA GLN A 38 5.66 -6.28 -1.66
C GLN A 38 5.85 -7.44 -0.67
N SER A 39 6.67 -7.25 0.38
CA SER A 39 6.84 -8.23 1.45
C SER A 39 5.52 -8.57 2.18
N CYS A 40 4.63 -7.59 2.32
CA CYS A 40 3.29 -7.81 2.89
C CYS A 40 2.40 -8.58 1.92
N LEU A 41 2.43 -8.26 0.62
CA LEU A 41 1.67 -8.97 -0.41
C LEU A 41 2.06 -10.44 -0.51
N GLU A 42 3.36 -10.75 -0.50
CA GLU A 42 3.86 -12.13 -0.50
C GLU A 42 3.33 -12.91 0.72
N SER A 43 3.32 -12.26 1.89
CA SER A 43 2.77 -12.86 3.11
C SER A 43 1.25 -13.07 3.00
N ILE A 44 0.51 -12.13 2.41
CA ILE A 44 -0.93 -12.29 2.16
C ILE A 44 -1.21 -13.43 1.19
N ILE A 45 -0.45 -13.56 0.09
CA ILE A 45 -0.60 -14.68 -0.86
C ILE A 45 -0.40 -16.01 -0.13
N GLN A 46 0.60 -16.09 0.73
CA GLN A 46 0.95 -17.32 1.45
C GLN A 46 -0.09 -17.71 2.51
N TYR A 47 -0.59 -16.75 3.29
CA TYR A 47 -1.36 -17.04 4.50
C TYR A 47 -2.86 -16.68 4.42
N SER A 48 -3.24 -15.76 3.54
CA SER A 48 -4.60 -15.22 3.41
C SER A 48 -4.91 -14.75 1.98
N CYS A 49 -4.79 -15.64 0.99
CA CYS A 49 -4.91 -15.28 -0.44
C CYS A 49 -6.28 -14.70 -0.86
N LYS A 50 -7.30 -14.82 0.00
CA LYS A 50 -8.65 -14.26 -0.21
C LYS A 50 -8.81 -12.85 0.36
N ALA A 51 -7.80 -12.31 1.03
CA ALA A 51 -7.85 -10.99 1.62
C ALA A 51 -8.10 -9.92 0.54
N ARG A 52 -8.97 -8.96 0.83
CA ARG A 52 -9.16 -7.76 0.00
C ARG A 52 -8.09 -6.74 0.32
N ILE A 53 -7.52 -6.12 -0.70
CA ILE A 53 -6.38 -5.22 -0.55
C ILE A 53 -6.76 -3.81 -0.97
N PHE A 54 -6.51 -2.87 -0.08
CA PHE A 54 -6.77 -1.44 -0.26
C PHE A 54 -5.49 -0.65 -0.05
N CYS A 55 -5.15 0.17 -1.02
CA CYS A 55 -4.00 1.06 -0.96
C CYS A 55 -4.48 2.51 -0.87
N LEU A 56 -4.09 3.21 0.19
CA LEU A 56 -4.40 4.61 0.39
C LEU A 56 -3.18 5.45 -0.03
N ILE A 57 -3.32 6.29 -1.04
CA ILE A 57 -2.32 7.32 -1.39
C ILE A 57 -2.70 8.53 -0.55
N HIS A 58 -1.97 8.74 0.55
CA HIS A 58 -2.35 9.63 1.62
C HIS A 58 -1.59 10.96 1.60
N LYS A 59 -2.12 11.95 2.33
CA LYS A 59 -1.65 13.35 2.36
C LYS A 59 -1.72 14.05 1.00
N MET A 60 -2.73 13.71 0.18
CA MET A 60 -2.92 14.33 -1.13
C MET A 60 -3.20 15.83 -1.07
N ASP A 61 -3.58 16.35 0.10
CA ASP A 61 -3.71 17.77 0.37
C ASP A 61 -2.41 18.56 0.16
N LEU A 62 -1.25 17.90 0.33
CA LEU A 62 0.08 18.49 0.14
C LEU A 62 0.50 18.62 -1.33
N ILE A 63 -0.27 18.04 -2.25
CA ILE A 63 -0.05 18.18 -3.70
C ILE A 63 -0.95 19.31 -4.23
N SER A 64 -0.39 20.18 -5.06
CA SER A 64 -1.13 21.25 -5.72
C SER A 64 -2.28 20.68 -6.57
N ALA A 65 -3.42 21.37 -6.60
CA ALA A 65 -4.63 20.89 -7.27
C ALA A 65 -4.37 20.48 -8.73
N ASP A 66 -3.56 21.27 -9.44
CA ASP A 66 -3.21 21.05 -10.85
C ASP A 66 -2.40 19.77 -11.07
N MET A 67 -1.66 19.31 -10.05
CA MET A 67 -0.79 18.14 -10.13
C MET A 67 -1.39 16.87 -9.53
N ARG A 68 -2.48 16.98 -8.75
CA ARG A 68 -3.09 15.82 -8.06
C ARG A 68 -3.43 14.69 -9.00
N ALA A 69 -4.09 14.98 -10.14
CA ALA A 69 -4.49 13.96 -11.09
C ALA A 69 -3.29 13.18 -11.67
N THR A 70 -2.23 13.89 -12.03
CA THR A 70 -0.99 13.30 -12.55
C THR A 70 -0.32 12.41 -11.52
N VAL A 71 -0.15 12.92 -10.29
CA VAL A 71 0.48 12.17 -9.20
C VAL A 71 -0.33 10.93 -8.84
N ILE A 72 -1.67 11.03 -8.77
CA ILE A 72 -2.54 9.88 -8.49
C ILE A 72 -2.36 8.80 -9.58
N ALA A 73 -2.42 9.19 -10.85
CA ALA A 73 -2.29 8.24 -11.96
C ALA A 73 -0.92 7.54 -11.98
N GLU A 74 0.16 8.30 -11.73
CA GLU A 74 1.51 7.74 -11.63
C GLU A 74 1.63 6.72 -10.50
N ARG A 75 1.21 7.10 -9.28
CA ARG A 75 1.24 6.22 -8.11
C ARG A 75 0.37 4.99 -8.30
N GLU A 76 -0.83 5.15 -8.83
CA GLU A 76 -1.74 4.04 -9.10
C GLU A 76 -1.14 3.05 -10.10
N ASN A 77 -0.48 3.51 -11.16
CA ASN A 77 0.19 2.63 -12.12
C ASN A 77 1.32 1.82 -11.49
N ILE A 78 2.19 2.47 -10.70
CA ILE A 78 3.29 1.80 -9.99
C ILE A 78 2.73 0.71 -9.05
N LEU A 79 1.72 1.08 -8.26
CA LEU A 79 1.13 0.15 -7.30
C LEU A 79 0.38 -0.99 -7.99
N LYS A 80 -0.30 -0.74 -9.11
CA LYS A 80 -0.93 -1.78 -9.94
C LYS A 80 0.07 -2.81 -10.44
N ASP A 81 1.23 -2.36 -10.90
CA ASP A 81 2.25 -3.26 -11.43
C ASP A 81 2.87 -4.11 -10.32
N ILE A 82 3.22 -3.51 -9.19
CA ILE A 82 3.82 -4.20 -8.03
C ILE A 82 2.83 -5.14 -7.36
N SER A 83 1.52 -4.84 -7.43
CA SER A 83 0.50 -5.67 -6.78
C SER A 83 0.16 -6.95 -7.54
N LYS A 84 0.61 -7.12 -8.80
CA LYS A 84 0.31 -8.33 -9.59
C LYS A 84 0.87 -9.58 -8.89
N PRO A 85 0.10 -10.69 -8.82
CA PRO A 85 -1.18 -10.93 -9.49
C PRO A 85 -2.44 -10.53 -8.68
N LEU A 86 -2.30 -9.89 -7.52
CA LEU A 86 -3.41 -9.55 -6.63
C LEU A 86 -4.22 -8.37 -7.16
N GLN A 87 -5.54 -8.43 -6.98
CA GLN A 87 -6.42 -7.28 -7.25
C GLN A 87 -6.44 -6.35 -6.03
N CYS A 88 -6.04 -5.10 -6.23
CA CYS A 88 -6.03 -4.07 -5.19
C CYS A 88 -6.87 -2.87 -5.66
N SER A 89 -7.55 -2.21 -4.72
CA SER A 89 -8.22 -0.93 -4.98
C SER A 89 -7.40 0.23 -4.40
N TYR A 90 -7.37 1.35 -5.10
CA TYR A 90 -6.54 2.50 -4.76
C TYR A 90 -7.41 3.71 -4.45
N PHE A 91 -7.10 4.42 -3.37
CA PHE A 91 -7.85 5.59 -2.96
C PHE A 91 -6.92 6.74 -2.62
N PRO A 92 -7.02 7.89 -3.31
CA PRO A 92 -6.40 9.11 -2.85
C PRO A 92 -7.13 9.58 -1.58
N THR A 93 -6.39 9.92 -0.53
CA THR A 93 -6.95 10.36 0.76
C THR A 93 -6.17 11.55 1.32
N SER A 94 -6.86 12.40 2.07
CA SER A 94 -6.32 13.56 2.78
C SER A 94 -6.94 13.63 4.18
N TYR A 95 -6.30 14.34 5.12
CA TYR A 95 -6.86 14.57 6.45
C TYR A 95 -8.03 15.54 6.42
N MET A 96 -8.00 16.48 5.48
CA MET A 96 -9.04 17.47 5.27
C MET A 96 -9.68 17.18 3.92
N GLY A 97 -10.95 16.80 3.98
CA GLY A 97 -11.84 16.65 2.82
C GLY A 97 -12.79 17.82 2.76
#